data_AF-A0A1Y0BGU1-F1
#
_entry.id   AF-A0A1Y0BGU1-F1
#
_cell.length_a   1.000
_cell.length_b   1.000
_cell.length_c   1.000
_cell.angle_alpha   90.00
_cell.angle_beta   90.00
_cell.angle_gamma   90.00
#
_symmetry.space_group_name_H-M   'P 1'
#
loop_
_entity.id
_entity.type
_entity.pdbx_description
1 polymer ?
#
loop_
_entity_poly.entity_id
_entity_poly.type
_entity_poly.pdbx_seq_one_letter_code
_entity_poly.pdbx_strand_id
1 'polypeptide(L)' 'MRQTELNLSEEERSTIEAIRSKGVHQAREVNRAHVLSCLDRDIPESEIMAVLGIGRTAVWRARAAYLQGGVELAVFDV' A
#
# COMPACT_ATOMS: atom_id res chain seq x y z
N MET A 1 4.44 -9.48 -15.18
CA MET A 1 4.76 -8.05 -14.93
C MET A 1 6.13 -8.02 -14.28
N ARG A 2 7.00 -7.08 -14.66
CA ARG A 2 8.22 -6.82 -13.88
C ARG A 2 7.80 -6.26 -12.54
N GLN A 3 8.27 -6.87 -11.45
CA GLN A 3 8.15 -6.33 -10.12
C GLN A 3 8.87 -4.97 -10.09
N THR A 4 8.18 -3.94 -9.60
CA THR A 4 8.74 -2.59 -9.50
C THR A 4 9.11 -2.36 -8.05
N GLU A 5 10.37 -2.06 -7.80
CA GLU A 5 10.92 -1.72 -6.48
C GLU A 5 10.25 -0.43 -5.99
N LEU A 6 9.81 -0.43 -4.72
CA LEU A 6 9.28 0.74 -4.02
C LEU A 6 10.13 0.93 -2.77
N ASN A 7 10.51 2.16 -2.45
CA ASN A 7 11.41 2.44 -1.32
C ASN A 7 10.80 3.55 -0.46
N LEU A 8 10.27 3.19 0.70
CA LEU A 8 9.67 4.10 1.67
C LEU A 8 10.74 4.80 2.52
N SER A 9 10.44 6.03 2.95
CA SER A 9 11.18 6.66 4.06
C SER A 9 10.83 6.02 5.41
N GLU A 10 11.61 6.32 6.45
CA GLU A 10 11.31 5.82 7.80
C GLU A 10 9.99 6.41 8.34
N GLU A 11 9.74 7.68 8.07
CA GLU A 11 8.50 8.38 8.42
C GLU A 11 7.29 7.73 7.71
N GLU A 12 7.42 7.45 6.42
CA GLU A 12 6.37 6.80 5.62
C GLU A 12 6.05 5.39 6.13
N ARG A 13 7.05 4.61 6.52
CA ARG A 13 6.86 3.29 7.14
C ARG A 13 6.09 3.39 8.45
N SER A 14 6.44 4.37 9.29
CA SER A 14 5.75 4.62 10.56
C SER A 14 4.26 4.95 10.35
N THR A 15 3.96 5.82 9.38
CA THR A 15 2.58 6.15 9.00
C THR A 15 1.79 4.92 8.55
N ILE A 16 2.38 4.07 7.71
CA ILE A 16 1.75 2.83 7.24
C ILE A 16 1.46 1.86 8.41
N GLU A 17 2.39 1.70 9.34
CA GLU A 17 2.21 0.82 10.50
C GLU A 17 1.12 1.35 11.45
N ALA A 18 1.05 2.66 11.65
CA ALA A 18 0.01 3.30 12.46
C ALA A 18 -1.41 3.06 11.91
N ILE A 19 -1.57 2.96 10.59
CA ILE A 19 -2.86 2.70 9.95
C ILE A 19 -3.21 1.21 10.02
N ARG A 20 -2.24 0.33 9.73
CA ARG A 20 -2.41 -1.13 9.80
C ARG A 20 -2.77 -1.64 11.19
N SER A 21 -2.25 -0.99 12.24
CA SER A 21 -2.49 -1.36 13.64
C SER A 21 -3.86 -0.95 14.18
N LYS A 22 -4.57 -0.04 13.50
CA LYS A 22 -5.86 0.49 13.94
C LYS A 22 -7.01 -0.22 13.23
N GLY A 23 -7.68 -1.14 13.93
CA GLY A 23 -8.80 -1.94 13.40
C GLY A 23 -10.10 -1.20 13.05
N VAL A 24 -10.13 0.14 13.11
CA VAL A 24 -11.34 0.97 12.89
C VAL A 24 -11.25 1.85 11.62
N HIS A 25 -10.12 1.88 10.91
CA HIS A 25 -10.01 2.65 9.66
C HIS A 25 -10.89 2.08 8.55
N GLN A 26 -11.25 2.92 7.58
CA GLN A 26 -11.94 2.45 6.38
C GLN A 26 -11.09 1.34 5.74
N ALA A 27 -11.70 0.19 5.43
CA ALA A 27 -11.01 -0.98 4.88
C ALA A 27 -10.11 -0.67 3.66
N ARG A 28 -10.44 0.40 2.91
CA ARG A 28 -9.64 0.88 1.77
C ARG A 28 -8.30 1.47 2.18
N GLU A 29 -8.22 2.25 3.25
CA GLU A 29 -6.95 2.83 3.74
C GLU A 29 -6.01 1.73 4.24
N VAL A 30 -6.55 0.82 5.05
CA VAL A 30 -5.80 -0.33 5.58
C VAL A 30 -5.26 -1.20 4.45
N ASN A 31 -6.09 -1.55 3.47
CA ASN A 31 -5.65 -2.36 2.32
C ASN A 31 -4.57 -1.65 1.49
N ARG A 32 -4.68 -0.34 1.26
CA ARG A 32 -3.65 0.43 0.53
C ARG A 32 -2.35 0.50 1.32
N ALA A 33 -2.40 0.70 2.64
CA ALA A 33 -1.24 0.66 3.50
C ALA A 33 -0.52 -0.71 3.46
N HIS A 34 -1.28 -1.82 3.48
CA HIS A 34 -0.71 -3.16 3.31
C HIS A 34 -0.06 -3.35 1.93
N VAL A 35 -0.71 -2.89 0.86
CA VAL A 35 -0.12 -2.95 -0.49
C VAL A 35 1.22 -2.24 -0.55
N LEU A 36 1.31 -0.99 -0.05
CA LEU A 36 2.55 -0.23 -0.08
C LEU A 36 3.65 -0.89 0.77
N SER A 37 3.31 -1.39 1.96
CA SER A 37 4.25 -2.10 2.83
C SER A 37 4.81 -3.37 2.16
N CYS A 38 3.97 -4.13 1.45
CA CYS A 38 4.41 -5.32 0.75
C CYS A 38 5.28 -4.99 -0.47
N LEU A 39 4.93 -3.93 -1.22
CA LEU A 39 5.75 -3.48 -2.34
C LEU A 39 7.12 -2.96 -1.90
N ASP A 40 7.20 -2.24 -0.76
CA ASP A 40 8.48 -1.78 -0.16
C ASP A 40 9.43 -2.92 0.22
N ARG A 41 8.86 -4.11 0.41
CA ARG A 41 9.59 -5.32 0.82
C ARG A 41 9.81 -6.29 -0.32
N ASP A 42 9.61 -5.84 -1.55
CA ASP A 42 9.70 -6.66 -2.76
C ASP A 42 8.86 -7.94 -2.70
N ILE A 43 7.65 -7.86 -2.13
CA ILE A 43 6.69 -8.96 -2.20
C ILE A 43 6.00 -8.95 -3.58
N PRO A 44 5.88 -10.09 -4.28
CA PRO A 44 5.24 -10.14 -5.60
C PRO A 44 3.78 -9.71 -5.55
N GLU A 45 3.35 -8.88 -6.52
CA GLU A 45 1.96 -8.40 -6.60
C GLU A 45 0.92 -9.54 -6.61
N SER A 46 1.25 -10.70 -7.20
CA SER A 46 0.38 -11.88 -7.18
C SER A 46 0.11 -12.42 -5.78
N GLU A 47 1.12 -12.38 -4.90
CA GLU A 47 1.00 -12.81 -3.51
C GLU A 47 0.20 -11.78 -2.70
N ILE A 48 0.44 -10.49 -2.92
CA ILE A 48 -0.33 -9.39 -2.31
C ILE A 48 -1.82 -9.54 -2.61
N MET A 49 -2.16 -9.77 -3.89
CA MET A 49 -3.55 -9.96 -4.32
C MET A 49 -4.18 -11.20 -3.66
N ALA A 50 -3.44 -12.31 -3.57
CA ALA A 50 -3.92 -13.55 -2.98
C ALA A 50 -4.18 -13.41 -1.46
N VAL A 51 -3.25 -12.78 -0.73
CA VAL A 51 -3.32 -12.62 0.73
C VAL A 51 -4.37 -11.59 1.14
N LEU A 52 -4.44 -10.46 0.44
CA LEU A 52 -5.38 -9.38 0.79
C LEU A 52 -6.77 -9.56 0.13
N GLY A 53 -6.93 -10.51 -0.78
CA GLY A 53 -8.19 -10.75 -1.49
C GLY A 53 -8.61 -9.58 -2.40
N ILE A 54 -7.66 -8.78 -2.89
CA ILE A 54 -7.91 -7.59 -3.71
C ILE A 54 -7.54 -7.82 -5.18
N GLY A 55 -8.22 -7.11 -6.07
CA GLY A 55 -7.93 -7.17 -7.50
C GLY A 55 -6.71 -6.35 -7.90
N ARG A 56 -6.15 -6.67 -9.09
CA ARG A 56 -4.99 -5.99 -9.68
C ARG A 56 -5.12 -4.46 -9.71
N THR A 57 -6.31 -3.94 -10.03
CA THR A 57 -6.55 -2.49 -10.12
C THR A 57 -6.40 -1.80 -8.78
N ALA A 58 -6.71 -2.46 -7.66
CA ALA A 58 -6.53 -1.89 -6.32
C ALA A 58 -5.03 -1.73 -6.00
N VAL A 59 -4.23 -2.76 -6.30
CA VAL A 59 -2.76 -2.71 -6.15
C VAL A 59 -2.17 -1.60 -7.02
N TRP A 60 -2.57 -1.55 -8.30
CA TRP A 60 -2.11 -0.53 -9.24
C TRP A 60 -2.47 0.89 -8.77
N ARG A 61 -3.71 1.12 -8.32
CA ARG A 61 -4.16 2.46 -7.85
C ARG A 61 -3.39 2.93 -6.63
N ALA A 62 -3.17 2.05 -5.65
CA ALA A 62 -2.39 2.38 -4.45
C ALA A 62 -0.96 2.81 -4.84
N ARG A 63 -0.29 2.03 -5.69
CA ARG A 63 1.05 2.35 -6.18
C ARG A 63 1.07 3.64 -6.99
N ALA A 64 0.14 3.82 -7.92
CA ALA A 64 0.08 5.00 -8.79
C ALA A 64 -0.08 6.28 -7.98
N ALA A 65 -0.95 6.25 -6.97
CA ALA A 65 -1.14 7.38 -6.06
C ALA A 65 0.11 7.69 -5.23
N TYR A 66 0.84 6.66 -4.76
CA TYR A 66 2.12 6.86 -4.08
C TYR A 66 3.16 7.54 -4.98
N LEU A 67 3.33 7.05 -6.22
CA LEU A 67 4.24 7.66 -7.18
C LEU A 67 3.86 9.10 -7.56
N GLN A 68 2.59 9.46 -7.44
CA GLN A 68 2.08 10.78 -7.76
C GLN A 68 2.22 11.78 -6.60
N GLY A 69 2.05 11.33 -5.36
CA GLY A 69 1.89 12.24 -4.21
C GLY A 69 2.24 11.65 -2.85
N GLY A 70 3.01 10.57 -2.81
CA GLY A 70 3.47 9.95 -1.57
C GLY A 70 2.37 9.20 -0.80
N VAL A 71 2.67 8.85 0.45
CA VAL A 71 1.77 8.10 1.34
C VAL A 71 0.44 8.81 1.54
N GLU A 72 0.45 10.14 1.68
CA GLU A 72 -0.74 10.94 1.91
C GLU A 72 -1.79 10.71 0.83
N LEU A 73 -1.40 10.85 -0.44
CA LEU A 73 -2.29 10.65 -1.58
C LEU A 73 -2.66 9.17 -1.77
N ALA A 74 -1.75 8.26 -1.43
CA ALA A 74 -1.95 6.84 -1.65
C ALA A 74 -2.94 6.22 -0.66
N VAL A 75 -2.87 6.61 0.61
CA VAL A 75 -3.54 5.89 1.69
C VAL A 75 -4.80 6.60 2.18
N PHE A 76 -4.78 7.92 2.32
CA PHE A 76 -5.91 8.65 2.88
C PHE A 76 -6.92 9.01 1.80
N ASP A 77 -8.20 8.83 2.11
CA ASP A 77 -9.26 9.45 1.31
C ASP A 77 -9.48 10.87 1.85
N VAL A 78 -8.79 11.85 1.26
CA VAL A 78 -9.00 13.28 1.55
C VAL A 78 -10.26 13.79 0.84
#